data_AF-X0J1G7-F1
#
_entry.id   AF-X0J1G7-F1
#
_cell.length_a   1.000
_cell.length_b   1.000
_cell.length_c   1.000
_cell.angle_alpha   90.00
_cell.angle_beta   90.00
_cell.angle_gamma   90.00
#
_symmetry.space_group_name_H-M   'P 1'
#
loop_
_entity.id
_entity.type
_entity.pdbx_description
1 polymer ?
#
loop_
_entity_poly.entity_id
_entity_poly.type
_entity_poly.pdbx_seq_one_letter_code
_entity_poly.pdbx_strand_id
1 'polypeptide(L)'
;MYYCCLRAAQKNTLKFLQGCTLLAFQLYLHGPTTEGWMVIGTCTRLANELGLHAIDFQSESDVFSPVSLEWSKKEGLRRVWWSVWELDAFSAAVACRPHTIDRMTMQVKLPVSDKNWFADMFVESSIINPDPVHSWHTLRDCPNQDERAWFLLINYLLLTAHDLGQQQNLQRKEIQEIEKAISCYTLILPP
;
A
#
# COMPACT_ATOMS: atom_id res chain seq x y z
N MET A 1 -23.83 -4.11 14.10
CA MET A 1 -23.91 -5.09 15.22
C MET A 1 -23.09 -6.36 14.96
N TYR A 2 -23.11 -6.92 13.75
CA TYR A 2 -22.37 -8.14 13.36
C TYR A 2 -20.83 -8.03 13.49
N TYR A 3 -20.26 -6.89 13.11
CA TYR A 3 -18.82 -6.64 13.17
C TYR A 3 -18.23 -6.62 14.59
N CYS A 4 -18.93 -6.02 15.57
CA CYS A 4 -18.47 -5.99 16.96
C CYS A 4 -18.43 -7.38 17.60
N CYS A 5 -19.39 -8.24 17.26
CA CYS A 5 -19.44 -9.62 17.73
C CYS A 5 -18.30 -10.48 17.13
N LEU A 6 -17.99 -10.31 15.83
CA LEU A 6 -16.86 -10.97 15.19
C LEU A 6 -15.51 -10.55 15.81
N ARG A 7 -15.33 -9.24 16.04
CA ARG A 7 -14.11 -8.69 16.65
C ARG A 7 -13.84 -9.25 18.05
N ALA A 8 -14.88 -9.51 18.85
CA ALA A 8 -14.74 -10.06 20.19
C ALA A 8 -14.40 -11.57 20.20
N ALA A 9 -14.64 -12.28 19.10
CA ALA A 9 -14.55 -13.73 19.03
C ALA A 9 -13.32 -14.28 18.26
N GLN A 10 -12.53 -13.43 17.59
CA GLN A 10 -11.56 -13.90 16.58
C GLN A 10 -10.09 -13.76 16.95
N LYS A 11 -9.33 -14.79 16.55
CA LYS A 11 -7.86 -14.80 16.45
C LYS A 11 -7.43 -13.89 15.29
N ASN A 12 -6.42 -13.05 15.49
CA ASN A 12 -5.84 -12.17 14.48
C ASN A 12 -5.18 -12.99 13.37
N THR A 13 -5.99 -13.41 12.40
CA THR A 13 -5.58 -14.31 11.31
C THR A 13 -5.63 -13.58 9.98
N LEU A 14 -4.80 -14.02 9.04
CA LEU A 14 -4.80 -13.50 7.67
C LEU A 14 -6.20 -13.57 7.02
N LYS A 15 -6.93 -14.67 7.21
CA LYS A 15 -8.28 -14.85 6.65
C LYS A 15 -9.27 -13.81 7.19
N PHE A 16 -9.16 -13.46 8.47
CA PHE A 16 -10.00 -12.43 9.06
C PHE A 16 -9.68 -11.05 8.46
N LEU A 17 -8.39 -10.70 8.33
CA LEU A 17 -7.96 -9.47 7.66
C LEU A 17 -8.49 -9.40 6.22
N GLN A 18 -8.36 -10.48 5.45
CA GLN A 18 -8.88 -10.55 4.07
C GLN A 18 -10.39 -10.32 4.02
N GLY A 19 -11.15 -10.94 4.92
CA GLY A 19 -12.60 -10.72 5.04
C GLY A 19 -12.97 -9.28 5.40
N CYS A 20 -12.27 -8.69 6.38
CA CYS A 20 -12.48 -7.28 6.75
C CYS A 20 -12.11 -6.33 5.61
N THR A 21 -11.07 -6.63 4.84
CA THR A 21 -10.65 -5.83 3.68
C THR A 21 -11.75 -5.81 2.62
N LEU A 22 -12.30 -6.98 2.27
CA LEU A 22 -13.43 -7.08 1.34
C LEU A 22 -14.67 -6.34 1.85
N LEU A 23 -15.00 -6.47 3.13
CA LEU A 23 -16.10 -5.74 3.75
C LEU A 23 -15.90 -4.23 3.69
N ALA A 24 -14.68 -3.75 3.97
CA ALA A 24 -14.36 -2.32 3.90
C ALA A 24 -14.54 -1.76 2.49
N PHE A 25 -14.08 -2.47 1.45
CA PHE A 25 -14.34 -2.09 0.07
C PHE A 25 -15.84 -2.00 -0.22
N GLN A 26 -16.62 -3.02 0.15
CA GLN A 26 -18.07 -3.01 -0.06
C GLN A 26 -18.77 -1.82 0.62
N LEU A 27 -18.40 -1.51 1.87
CA LEU A 27 -18.94 -0.35 2.58
C LEU A 27 -18.59 0.96 1.88
N TYR A 28 -17.37 1.07 1.34
CA TYR A 28 -16.91 2.30 0.67
C TYR A 28 -17.40 2.45 -0.77
N LEU A 29 -17.82 1.36 -1.44
CA LEU A 29 -18.51 1.44 -2.73
C LEU A 29 -19.82 2.24 -2.63
N HIS A 30 -20.46 2.25 -1.46
CA HIS A 30 -21.66 3.03 -1.17
C HIS A 30 -21.36 4.44 -0.61
N GLY A 31 -20.09 4.82 -0.57
CA GLY A 31 -19.61 6.10 -0.06
C GLY A 31 -18.93 6.01 1.31
N PRO A 32 -18.16 7.04 1.70
CA PRO A 32 -17.48 7.07 3.00
C PRO A 32 -18.47 7.06 4.16
N THR A 33 -18.33 6.11 5.08
CA THR A 33 -19.16 5.98 6.29
C THR A 33 -18.30 5.78 7.53
N THR A 34 -18.83 6.15 8.70
CA THR A 34 -18.15 5.90 9.99
C THR A 34 -17.91 4.41 10.21
N GLU A 35 -18.86 3.55 9.83
CA GLU A 35 -18.69 2.10 9.95
C GLU A 35 -17.54 1.61 9.08
N GLY A 36 -17.50 1.98 7.80
CA GLY A 36 -16.41 1.59 6.92
C GLY A 36 -15.06 2.11 7.42
N TRP A 37 -14.99 3.36 7.90
CA TRP A 37 -13.75 3.93 8.45
C TRP A 37 -13.24 3.13 9.66
N MET A 38 -14.14 2.69 10.54
CA MET A 38 -13.79 1.83 11.67
C MET A 38 -13.29 0.44 11.23
N VAL A 39 -13.87 -0.13 10.16
CA VAL A 39 -13.40 -1.38 9.58
C VAL A 39 -12.01 -1.21 8.97
N ILE A 40 -11.77 -0.15 8.20
CA ILE A 40 -10.45 0.19 7.62
C ILE A 40 -9.40 0.30 8.72
N GLY A 41 -9.69 1.05 9.79
CA GLY A 41 -8.77 1.17 10.93
C GLY A 41 -8.46 -0.16 11.61
N THR A 42 -9.37 -1.15 11.55
CA THR A 42 -9.06 -2.50 12.04
C THR A 42 -8.22 -3.28 11.04
N CYS A 43 -8.47 -3.16 9.73
CA CYS A 43 -7.62 -3.74 8.72
C CYS A 43 -6.17 -3.26 8.84
N THR A 44 -5.95 -1.95 9.01
CA THR A 44 -4.60 -1.38 9.17
C THR A 44 -3.90 -1.92 10.41
N ARG A 45 -4.57 -1.96 11.57
CA ARG A 45 -4.02 -2.53 12.80
C ARG A 45 -3.68 -4.02 12.67
N LEU A 46 -4.59 -4.81 12.10
CA LEU A 46 -4.38 -6.25 11.88
C LEU A 46 -3.24 -6.52 10.89
N ALA A 47 -3.14 -5.74 9.82
CA ALA A 47 -2.05 -5.86 8.85
C ALA A 47 -0.69 -5.56 9.49
N ASN A 48 -0.62 -4.54 10.36
CA ASN A 48 0.58 -4.24 11.13
C ASN A 48 0.93 -5.33 12.14
N GLU A 49 -0.06 -5.82 12.90
CA GLU A 49 0.12 -6.90 13.87
C GLU A 49 0.60 -8.21 13.21
N LEU A 50 0.12 -8.50 12.00
CA LEU A 50 0.58 -9.62 11.19
C LEU A 50 1.95 -9.39 10.53
N GLY A 51 2.60 -8.24 10.77
CA GLY A 51 3.91 -7.91 10.22
C GLY A 51 3.93 -7.63 8.72
N LEU A 52 2.77 -7.41 8.09
CA LEU A 52 2.70 -7.25 6.62
C LEU A 52 3.41 -5.98 6.14
N HIS A 53 3.50 -4.96 6.99
CA HIS A 53 4.20 -3.70 6.71
C HIS A 53 5.70 -3.87 6.46
N ALA A 54 6.31 -4.96 6.92
CA ALA A 54 7.74 -5.24 6.81
C ALA A 54 8.02 -6.57 6.09
N ILE A 55 7.09 -7.05 5.27
CA ILE A 55 7.20 -8.37 4.65
C ILE A 55 8.45 -8.53 3.75
N ASP A 56 8.93 -7.44 3.15
CA ASP A 56 10.13 -7.43 2.31
C ASP A 56 11.36 -6.86 3.02
N PHE A 57 11.29 -6.61 4.32
CA PHE A 57 12.49 -6.30 5.11
C PHE A 57 13.44 -7.51 5.10
N GLN A 58 14.70 -7.27 4.75
CA GLN A 58 15.77 -8.24 4.85
C GLN A 58 16.72 -7.77 5.95
N SER A 59 16.75 -8.48 7.09
CA SER A 59 17.75 -8.22 8.13
C SER A 59 19.08 -8.86 7.75
N GLU A 60 20.22 -8.24 8.08
CA GLU A 60 21.55 -8.87 7.94
C GLU A 60 21.66 -10.18 8.76
N SER A 61 20.81 -10.37 9.76
CA SER A 61 20.73 -11.57 10.61
C SER A 61 19.87 -12.72 10.05
N ASP A 62 19.22 -12.54 8.89
CA ASP A 62 18.20 -13.47 8.37
C ASP A 62 18.78 -14.75 7.72
N VAL A 63 20.10 -14.95 7.82
CA VAL A 63 20.80 -16.19 7.41
C VAL A 63 20.26 -17.43 8.13
N PHE A 64 19.55 -17.26 9.25
CA PHE A 64 18.99 -18.35 10.06
C PHE A 64 17.45 -18.29 10.24
N SER A 65 16.74 -17.47 9.47
CA SER A 65 15.28 -17.39 9.60
C SER A 65 14.60 -18.65 9.05
N PRO A 66 13.71 -19.28 9.83
CA PRO A 66 13.11 -20.56 9.48
C PRO A 66 12.12 -20.39 8.32
N VAL A 67 12.45 -21.03 7.20
CA VAL A 67 11.61 -21.22 6.00
C VAL A 67 11.38 -19.93 5.21
N SER A 68 12.16 -19.73 4.15
CA SER A 68 11.82 -18.81 3.07
C SER A 68 10.39 -19.08 2.61
N LEU A 69 9.45 -18.19 2.94
CA LEU A 69 8.07 -18.30 2.48
C LEU A 69 8.08 -18.42 0.94
N GLU A 70 7.33 -19.38 0.40
CA GLU A 70 7.22 -19.53 -1.06
C GLU A 70 6.81 -18.20 -1.69
N TRP A 71 7.47 -17.85 -2.79
CA TRP A 71 7.34 -16.53 -3.41
C TRP A 71 5.87 -16.15 -3.66
N SER A 72 5.06 -17.05 -4.21
CA SER A 72 3.65 -16.77 -4.49
C SER A 72 2.81 -16.53 -3.22
N LYS A 73 3.13 -17.20 -2.11
CA LYS A 73 2.49 -16.90 -0.81
C LYS A 73 2.89 -15.52 -0.31
N LYS A 74 4.17 -15.16 -0.44
CA LYS A 74 4.69 -13.82 -0.09
C LYS A 74 4.02 -12.73 -0.94
N GLU A 75 3.86 -12.99 -2.23
CA GLU A 75 3.18 -12.09 -3.16
C GLU A 75 1.70 -11.89 -2.80
N GLY A 76 1.00 -12.97 -2.40
CA GLY A 76 -0.36 -12.86 -1.88
C GLY A 76 -0.48 -11.96 -0.65
N LEU A 77 0.50 -11.99 0.25
CA LEU A 77 0.55 -11.12 1.42
C LEU A 77 0.83 -9.65 1.06
N ARG A 78 1.73 -9.38 0.09
CA ARG A 78 1.95 -8.02 -0.44
C ARG A 78 0.65 -7.44 -0.98
N ARG A 79 -0.14 -8.24 -1.70
CA ARG A 79 -1.43 -7.81 -2.26
C ARG A 79 -2.45 -7.46 -1.19
N VAL A 80 -2.51 -8.24 -0.10
CA VAL A 80 -3.35 -7.90 1.06
C VAL A 80 -2.90 -6.55 1.66
N TRP A 81 -1.59 -6.34 1.83
CA TRP A 81 -1.06 -5.06 2.32
C TRP A 81 -1.50 -3.89 1.42
N TRP A 82 -1.28 -3.98 0.11
CA TRP A 82 -1.61 -2.91 -0.83
C TRP A 82 -3.12 -2.63 -0.92
N SER A 83 -3.97 -3.65 -0.75
CA SER A 83 -5.42 -3.45 -0.62
C SER A 83 -5.80 -2.67 0.65
N VAL A 84 -5.15 -2.95 1.78
CA VAL A 84 -5.37 -2.21 3.03
C VAL A 84 -4.83 -0.79 2.93
N TRP A 85 -3.65 -0.62 2.33
CA TRP A 85 -3.04 0.68 2.06
C TRP A 85 -3.96 1.57 1.23
N GLU A 86 -4.53 1.04 0.14
CA GLU A 86 -5.42 1.80 -0.74
C GLU A 86 -6.68 2.29 0.00
N LEU A 87 -7.29 1.44 0.83
CA LEU A 87 -8.45 1.82 1.64
C LEU A 87 -8.11 2.95 2.63
N ASP A 88 -7.00 2.84 3.36
CA ASP A 88 -6.55 3.87 4.30
C ASP A 88 -6.24 5.18 3.59
N ALA A 89 -5.46 5.10 2.51
CA ALA A 89 -5.10 6.23 1.65
C ALA A 89 -6.33 6.96 1.10
N PHE A 90 -7.25 6.23 0.48
CA PHE A 90 -8.46 6.80 -0.11
C PHE A 90 -9.34 7.44 0.98
N SER A 91 -9.55 6.73 2.09
CA SER A 91 -10.36 7.24 3.21
C SER A 91 -9.76 8.51 3.82
N ALA A 92 -8.45 8.56 3.98
CA ALA A 92 -7.76 9.70 4.56
C ALA A 92 -7.79 10.91 3.61
N ALA A 93 -7.52 10.69 2.33
CA ALA A 93 -7.53 11.74 1.31
C ALA A 93 -8.92 12.39 1.16
N VAL A 94 -9.98 11.59 0.99
CA VAL A 94 -11.35 12.12 0.80
C VAL A 94 -11.85 12.88 2.04
N ALA A 95 -11.41 12.49 3.23
CA ALA A 95 -11.81 13.13 4.48
C ALA A 95 -10.88 14.27 4.93
N CYS A 96 -9.79 14.54 4.19
CA CYS A 96 -8.69 15.43 4.59
C CYS A 96 -8.16 15.12 6.00
N ARG A 97 -7.93 13.83 6.30
CA ARG A 97 -7.44 13.35 7.61
C ARG A 97 -6.04 12.76 7.50
N PRO A 98 -5.31 12.66 8.62
CA PRO A 98 -4.06 11.91 8.64
C PRO A 98 -4.28 10.43 8.27
N HIS A 99 -3.30 9.86 7.56
CA HIS A 99 -3.23 8.43 7.23
C HIS A 99 -2.96 7.61 8.49
N THR A 100 -3.49 6.39 8.56
CA THR A 100 -3.16 5.46 9.65
C THR A 100 -1.86 4.72 9.35
N ILE A 101 -1.61 4.41 8.09
CA ILE A 101 -0.39 3.76 7.63
C ILE A 101 0.71 4.81 7.45
N ASP A 102 1.84 4.57 8.10
CA ASP A 102 3.05 5.33 7.86
C ASP A 102 3.74 4.83 6.58
N ARG A 103 3.70 5.68 5.56
CA ARG A 103 4.28 5.40 4.24
C ARG A 103 5.81 5.43 4.24
N MET A 104 6.44 6.05 5.24
CA MET A 104 7.89 6.21 5.31
C MET A 104 8.60 4.96 5.83
N THR A 105 7.88 4.11 6.57
CA THR A 105 8.44 2.95 7.26
C THR A 105 8.05 1.61 6.65
N MET A 106 7.07 1.60 5.73
CA MET A 106 6.66 0.37 5.08
C MET A 106 7.76 -0.19 4.15
N GLN A 107 7.96 -1.50 4.22
CA GLN A 107 8.90 -2.25 3.41
C GLN A 107 8.16 -3.38 2.71
N VAL A 108 7.38 -2.99 1.71
CA VAL A 108 6.53 -3.89 0.92
C VAL A 108 6.73 -3.57 -0.55
N LYS A 109 7.17 -4.57 -1.32
CA LYS A 109 7.33 -4.42 -2.77
C LYS A 109 5.97 -4.26 -3.44
N LEU A 110 5.94 -3.51 -4.54
CA LEU A 110 4.76 -3.38 -5.39
C LEU A 110 4.31 -4.76 -5.90
N PRO A 111 3.00 -5.01 -6.03
CA PRO A 111 2.50 -6.28 -6.53
C PRO A 111 2.89 -6.47 -8.00
N VAL A 112 3.18 -7.69 -8.40
CA VAL A 112 3.43 -8.05 -9.81
C VAL A 112 2.10 -8.43 -10.50
N SER A 113 2.13 -8.68 -11.81
CA SER A 113 0.92 -9.09 -12.56
C SER A 113 0.26 -10.36 -12.04
N ASP A 114 -1.07 -10.43 -12.14
CA ASP A 114 -1.86 -11.62 -11.80
C ASP A 114 -1.41 -12.84 -12.60
N LYS A 115 -1.08 -12.64 -13.88
CA LYS A 115 -0.56 -13.69 -14.76
C LYS A 115 0.70 -14.34 -14.17
N ASN A 116 1.66 -13.54 -13.72
CA ASN A 116 2.91 -14.04 -13.16
C ASN A 116 2.69 -14.66 -11.78
N TRP A 117 1.85 -14.04 -10.95
CA TRP A 117 1.53 -14.56 -9.62
C TRP A 117 0.83 -15.93 -9.67
N PHE A 118 -0.21 -16.07 -10.50
CA PHE A 118 -0.95 -17.34 -10.64
C PHE A 118 -0.13 -18.44 -11.32
N ALA A 119 0.83 -18.07 -12.16
CA ALA A 119 1.76 -19.01 -12.79
C ALA A 119 2.97 -19.37 -11.90
N ASP A 120 3.05 -18.84 -10.67
CA ASP A 120 4.21 -18.96 -9.77
C ASP A 120 5.54 -18.52 -10.46
N MET A 121 5.44 -17.55 -11.38
CA MET A 121 6.60 -17.01 -12.09
C MET A 121 7.14 -15.79 -11.35
N PHE A 122 8.29 -15.98 -10.71
CA PHE A 122 9.00 -14.91 -10.03
C PHE A 122 9.28 -13.73 -10.98
N VAL A 123 8.91 -12.53 -10.54
CA VAL A 123 9.33 -11.27 -11.13
C VAL A 123 9.84 -10.37 -10.01
N GLU A 124 11.01 -9.77 -10.23
CA GLU A 124 11.54 -8.80 -9.29
C GLU A 124 10.68 -7.52 -9.31
N SER A 125 10.39 -7.03 -8.12
CA SER A 125 9.61 -5.81 -7.89
C SER A 125 10.33 -4.90 -6.90
N SER A 126 9.89 -3.65 -6.83
CA SER A 126 10.54 -2.57 -6.08
C SER A 126 9.65 -2.06 -4.94
N ILE A 127 10.28 -1.52 -3.89
CA ILE A 127 9.62 -0.78 -2.81
C ILE A 127 9.57 0.69 -3.26
N ILE A 128 8.45 1.37 -3.06
CA ILE A 128 8.35 2.81 -3.39
C ILE A 128 9.37 3.58 -2.57
N ASN A 129 10.22 4.38 -3.22
CA ASN A 129 11.13 5.28 -2.53
C ASN A 129 10.30 6.31 -1.73
N PRO A 130 10.48 6.42 -0.41
CA PRO A 130 9.69 7.33 0.40
C PRO A 130 9.95 8.81 0.10
N ASP A 131 11.10 9.13 -0.52
CA ASP A 131 11.42 10.49 -0.96
C ASP A 131 10.49 10.93 -2.11
N PRO A 132 9.66 11.97 -1.90
CA PRO A 132 8.76 12.52 -2.91
C PRO A 132 9.42 12.81 -4.26
N VAL A 133 10.67 13.31 -4.24
CA VAL A 133 11.41 13.75 -5.42
C VAL A 133 11.90 12.57 -6.26
N HIS A 134 12.04 11.41 -5.63
CA HIS A 134 12.64 10.21 -6.24
C HIS A 134 11.64 9.07 -6.40
N SER A 135 10.50 9.09 -5.72
CA SER A 135 9.46 8.06 -5.82
C SER A 135 9.04 7.75 -7.27
N TRP A 136 8.96 8.75 -8.15
CA TRP A 136 8.51 8.59 -9.54
C TRP A 136 9.28 7.56 -10.36
N HIS A 137 10.58 7.35 -10.12
CA HIS A 137 11.39 6.42 -10.92
C HIS A 137 11.41 4.99 -10.36
N THR A 138 10.65 4.69 -9.30
CA THR A 138 10.59 3.38 -8.63
C THR A 138 10.47 2.21 -9.60
N LEU A 139 9.68 2.38 -10.67
CA LEU A 139 9.42 1.34 -11.67
C LEU A 139 10.21 1.50 -12.96
N ARG A 140 10.97 2.59 -13.17
CA ARG A 140 11.61 2.90 -14.46
C ARG A 140 12.47 1.76 -15.02
N ASP A 141 13.33 1.19 -14.17
CA ASP A 141 14.26 0.12 -14.53
C ASP A 141 13.90 -1.21 -13.83
N CYS A 142 12.66 -1.32 -13.35
CA CYS A 142 12.14 -2.49 -12.63
C CYS A 142 11.60 -3.53 -13.62
N PRO A 143 11.88 -4.83 -13.46
CA PRO A 143 11.24 -5.87 -14.28
C PRO A 143 9.71 -5.90 -14.13
N ASN A 144 9.18 -5.48 -12.98
CA ASN A 144 7.76 -5.32 -12.78
C ASN A 144 7.25 -4.04 -13.47
N GLN A 145 6.53 -4.20 -14.58
CA GLN A 145 5.89 -3.13 -15.34
C GLN A 145 4.36 -3.22 -15.30
N ASP A 146 3.81 -3.91 -14.31
CA ASP A 146 2.38 -4.16 -14.24
C ASP A 146 1.56 -2.88 -14.01
N GLU A 147 0.41 -2.79 -14.66
CA GLU A 147 -0.50 -1.63 -14.55
C GLU A 147 -0.93 -1.35 -13.10
N ARG A 148 -1.09 -2.39 -12.27
CA ARG A 148 -1.46 -2.25 -10.87
C ARG A 148 -0.32 -1.61 -10.07
N ALA A 149 0.93 -1.94 -10.38
CA ALA A 149 2.10 -1.36 -9.73
C ALA A 149 2.21 0.14 -10.06
N TRP A 150 2.04 0.50 -11.35
CA TRP A 150 2.01 1.90 -11.80
C TRP A 150 0.87 2.69 -11.16
N PHE A 151 -0.34 2.12 -11.10
CA PHE A 151 -1.49 2.74 -10.43
C PHE A 151 -1.23 3.05 -8.94
N LEU A 152 -0.62 2.10 -8.21
CA LEU A 152 -0.27 2.33 -6.81
C LEU A 152 0.80 3.41 -6.66
N LEU A 153 1.78 3.45 -7.56
CA LEU A 153 2.82 4.47 -7.56
C LEU A 153 2.28 5.89 -7.81
N ILE A 154 1.37 6.08 -8.77
CA ILE A 154 0.77 7.40 -8.99
C ILE A 154 -0.13 7.81 -7.82
N ASN A 155 -0.86 6.88 -7.21
CA ASN A 155 -1.63 7.18 -6.00
C ASN A 155 -0.71 7.62 -4.86
N TYR A 156 0.46 6.98 -4.70
CA TYR A 156 1.44 7.40 -3.70
C TYR A 156 1.91 8.85 -3.95
N LEU A 157 2.25 9.17 -5.20
CA LEU A 157 2.63 10.53 -5.61
C LEU A 157 1.51 11.54 -5.35
N LEU A 158 0.28 11.20 -5.71
CA LEU A 158 -0.90 12.04 -5.51
C LEU A 158 -1.15 12.30 -4.02
N LEU A 159 -1.03 11.28 -3.17
CA LEU A 159 -1.15 11.44 -1.72
C LEU A 159 -0.05 12.32 -1.15
N THR A 160 1.16 12.22 -1.69
CA THR A 160 2.28 13.07 -1.29
C THR A 160 2.00 14.53 -1.65
N ALA A 161 1.48 14.78 -2.85
CA ALA A 161 1.03 16.11 -3.27
C ALA A 161 -0.14 16.63 -2.41
N HIS A 162 -1.10 15.76 -2.10
CA HIS A 162 -2.24 16.08 -1.24
C HIS A 162 -1.78 16.48 0.16
N ASP A 163 -0.89 15.69 0.78
CA ASP A 163 -0.39 15.94 2.13
C ASP A 163 0.45 17.22 2.20
N LEU A 164 1.27 17.51 1.17
CA LEU A 164 1.91 18.83 1.04
C LEU A 164 0.85 19.94 0.98
N GLY A 165 -0.18 19.79 0.16
CA GLY A 165 -1.26 20.78 0.01
C GLY A 165 -2.01 21.12 1.31
N GLN A 166 -1.98 20.24 2.32
CA GLN A 166 -2.59 20.48 3.63
C GLN A 166 -1.66 21.24 4.60
N GLN A 167 -0.39 21.46 4.26
CA GLN A 167 0.56 22.16 5.14
C GLN A 167 0.35 23.67 5.11
N GLN A 168 0.49 24.32 6.28
CA GLN A 168 0.29 25.76 6.42
C GLN A 168 1.43 26.61 5.80
N ASN A 169 2.65 26.06 5.69
CA ASN A 169 3.85 26.79 5.28
C ASN A 169 4.54 26.15 4.07
N LEU A 170 3.80 26.02 2.97
CA LEU A 170 4.29 25.47 1.71
C LEU A 170 5.33 26.39 1.04
N GLN A 171 6.52 25.86 0.78
CA GLN A 171 7.51 26.54 -0.03
C GLN A 171 7.26 26.28 -1.51
N ARG A 172 7.42 27.32 -2.34
CA ARG A 172 7.31 27.20 -3.80
C ARG A 172 8.23 26.12 -4.38
N LYS A 173 9.38 25.90 -3.75
CA LYS A 173 10.34 24.88 -4.15
C LYS A 173 9.76 23.46 -4.03
N GLU A 174 9.06 23.17 -2.94
CA GLU A 174 8.47 21.85 -2.67
C GLU A 174 7.36 21.53 -3.68
N ILE A 175 6.54 22.53 -4.03
CA ILE A 175 5.53 22.41 -5.08
C ILE A 175 6.18 22.06 -6.42
N GLN A 176 7.23 22.79 -6.80
CA GLN A 176 7.95 22.56 -8.05
C GLN A 176 8.63 21.18 -8.09
N GLU A 177 9.10 20.68 -6.96
CA GLU A 177 9.69 19.34 -6.84
C GLU A 177 8.64 18.25 -7.11
N ILE A 178 7.43 18.37 -6.54
CA ILE A 178 6.34 17.44 -6.83
C ILE A 178 5.84 17.55 -8.28
N GLU A 179 5.67 18.76 -8.81
CA GLU A 179 5.26 18.96 -10.21
C GLU A 179 6.23 18.29 -11.19
N LYS A 180 7.54 18.39 -10.90
CA LYS A 180 8.58 17.70 -11.66
C LYS A 180 8.47 16.18 -11.52
N ALA A 181 8.28 15.66 -10.30
CA ALA A 181 8.13 14.22 -10.08
C ALA A 181 6.92 13.65 -10.86
N ILE A 182 5.77 14.34 -10.85
CA ILE A 182 4.58 13.95 -11.62
C ILE A 182 4.87 14.02 -13.13
N SER A 183 5.53 15.08 -13.60
CA SER A 183 5.90 15.20 -15.02
C SER A 183 6.83 14.08 -15.47
N CYS A 184 7.85 13.75 -14.66
CA CYS A 184 8.76 12.66 -14.92
C CYS A 184 8.05 11.30 -14.91
N TYR A 185 7.13 11.08 -13.97
CA TYR A 185 6.27 9.90 -13.95
C TYR A 185 5.51 9.72 -15.28
N THR A 186 4.87 10.78 -15.77
CA THR A 186 4.12 10.72 -17.04
C THR A 186 5.00 10.36 -18.24
N LEU A 187 6.27 10.79 -18.25
CA LEU A 187 7.20 10.52 -19.34
C LEU A 187 7.72 9.07 -19.36
N ILE A 188 7.64 8.35 -18.24
CA ILE A 188 8.15 6.97 -18.14
C ILE A 188 7.05 5.91 -18.12
N LEU A 189 5.78 6.33 -18.26
CA LEU A 189 4.68 5.39 -18.38
C LEU A 189 4.92 4.46 -19.59
N PRO A 190 4.65 3.16 -19.44
CA PRO A 190 4.62 2.24 -20.58
C PRO A 190 3.62 2.74 -21.64
N PRO A 191 3.90 2.50 -22.94
CA PRO A 191 3.04 2.94 -24.03
C PRO A 191 1.65 2.28 -24.03
#